data_AF-A0A1J3JL11-F1
#
_entry.id   AF-A0A1J3JL11-F1
#
_cell.length_a   1.000
_cell.length_b   1.000
_cell.length_c   1.000
_cell.angle_alpha   90.00
_cell.angle_beta   90.00
_cell.angle_gamma   90.00
#
_symmetry.space_group_name_H-M   'P 1'
#
loop_
_entity.id
_entity.type
_entity.pdbx_description
1 polymer ?
#
loop_
_entity_poly.entity_id
_entity_poly.type
_entity_poly.pdbx_seq_one_letter_code
_entity_poly.pdbx_strand_id
1 'polypeptide(L)'
;MVMTRFAYLFLFAMLLSSSYAAITPTSPLSIGQTLSSPNEIYELGFFSPNNSQNLYVGIWFKGIIPRVVLWVANRENPVTDSTANLAITSNGTLILLNGKHGVVWSIGETFASNGSRAELS
;
A
#
# COMPACT_ATOMS: atom_id res chain seq x y z
N MET A 1 28.63 -23.33 -24.96
CA MET A 1 27.23 -23.16 -25.43
C MET A 1 26.17 -23.50 -24.37
N VAL A 2 26.45 -24.37 -23.39
CA VAL A 2 25.50 -24.71 -22.31
C VAL A 2 25.39 -23.62 -21.23
N MET A 3 26.52 -23.01 -20.85
CA MET A 3 26.57 -22.01 -19.77
C MET A 3 25.85 -20.69 -20.13
N THR A 4 25.88 -20.29 -21.41
CA THR A 4 25.16 -19.12 -21.90
C THR A 4 23.64 -19.33 -21.89
N ARG A 5 23.15 -20.55 -22.18
CA ARG A 5 21.72 -20.88 -22.10
C ARG A 5 21.19 -20.84 -20.66
N PHE A 6 21.98 -21.28 -19.69
CA PHE A 6 21.65 -21.15 -18.27
C PHE A 6 21.57 -19.69 -17.82
N ALA A 7 22.49 -18.84 -18.29
CA ALA A 7 22.47 -17.41 -17.99
C ALA A 7 21.24 -16.71 -18.57
N TYR A 8 20.83 -17.02 -19.81
CA TYR A 8 19.61 -16.48 -20.40
C TYR A 8 18.34 -16.95 -19.67
N LEU A 9 18.27 -18.23 -19.27
CA LEU A 9 17.14 -18.77 -18.51
C LEU A 9 17.03 -18.11 -17.12
N PHE A 10 18.17 -17.88 -16.46
CA PHE A 10 18.24 -17.21 -15.16
C PHE A 10 17.87 -15.72 -15.24
N LEU A 11 18.36 -15.00 -16.27
CA LEU A 11 17.97 -13.62 -16.53
C LEU A 11 16.48 -13.50 -16.89
N PHE A 12 15.94 -14.44 -17.68
CA PHE A 12 14.51 -14.48 -17.99
C PHE A 12 13.65 -14.78 -16.74
N ALA A 13 14.11 -15.66 -15.85
CA ALA A 13 13.44 -15.93 -14.58
C ALA A 13 13.42 -14.72 -13.63
N MET A 14 14.50 -13.91 -13.59
CA MET A 14 14.51 -12.63 -12.86
C MET A 14 13.60 -11.58 -13.49
N LEU A 15 13.39 -11.61 -14.81
CA LEU A 15 12.42 -10.72 -15.48
C LEU A 15 10.96 -11.11 -15.20
N LEU A 16 10.71 -12.36 -14.81
CA LEU A 16 9.40 -12.90 -14.45
C LEU A 16 9.06 -12.75 -12.96
N SER A 17 10.01 -12.32 -12.11
CA SER A 17 9.73 -12.12 -10.68
C SER A 17 8.98 -10.81 -10.45
N SER A 18 7.65 -10.85 -10.54
CA SER A 18 6.79 -9.80 -10.05
C SER A 18 6.66 -9.96 -8.52
N SER A 19 7.52 -9.30 -7.74
CA SER A 19 7.20 -9.12 -6.33
C SER A 19 6.05 -8.12 -6.25
N TYR A 20 4.89 -8.58 -5.77
CA TYR A 20 3.83 -7.65 -5.40
C TYR A 20 4.37 -6.72 -4.32
N ALA A 21 4.07 -5.43 -4.44
CA ALA A 21 4.35 -4.50 -3.36
C ALA A 21 3.54 -4.96 -2.13
N ALA A 22 4.09 -4.77 -0.93
CA ALA A 22 3.42 -5.07 0.32
C ALA A 22 3.81 -4.00 1.34
N ILE A 23 2.88 -3.65 2.22
CA ILE A 23 3.19 -2.79 3.37
C ILE A 23 3.79 -3.69 4.44
N THR A 24 4.97 -3.33 4.93
CA THR A 24 5.66 -4.05 6.00
C THR A 24 6.05 -3.08 7.12
N PRO A 25 6.43 -3.55 8.31
CA PRO A 25 6.88 -2.68 9.40
C PRO A 25 8.07 -1.79 9.02
N THR A 26 8.88 -2.23 8.06
CA THR A 26 10.05 -1.48 7.57
C THR A 26 9.79 -0.69 6.30
N SER A 27 8.65 -0.93 5.63
CA SER A 27 8.26 -0.28 4.38
C SER A 27 6.81 0.19 4.46
N PRO A 28 6.54 1.28 5.18
CA PRO A 28 5.21 1.89 5.23
C PRO A 28 4.85 2.52 3.88
N LEU A 29 3.55 2.62 3.59
CA LEU A 29 3.03 3.30 2.41
C LEU A 29 2.91 4.80 2.70
N SER A 30 3.66 5.61 1.96
CA SER A 30 3.64 7.07 2.07
C SER A 30 2.71 7.71 1.04
N ILE A 31 2.37 8.98 1.23
CA ILE A 31 1.60 9.76 0.26
C ILE A 31 2.31 9.75 -1.10
N GLY A 32 1.54 9.53 -2.18
CA GLY A 32 2.05 9.42 -3.55
C GLY A 32 2.45 8.00 -3.95
N GLN A 33 2.60 7.08 -3.00
CA GLN A 33 2.78 5.66 -3.29
C GLN A 33 1.42 4.94 -3.38
N THR A 34 1.39 3.87 -4.17
CA THR A 34 0.22 2.99 -4.28
C THR A 34 0.63 1.53 -4.17
N LEU A 35 -0.33 0.71 -3.73
CA LEU A 35 -0.26 -0.74 -3.67
C LEU A 35 -1.23 -1.30 -4.71
N SER A 36 -0.74 -2.05 -5.69
CA SER A 36 -1.58 -2.65 -6.75
C SER A 36 -1.93 -4.10 -6.42
N SER A 37 -3.14 -4.54 -6.78
CA SER A 37 -3.52 -5.94 -6.69
C SER A 37 -2.78 -6.80 -7.74
N PRO A 38 -2.58 -8.11 -7.51
CA PRO A 38 -1.93 -9.00 -8.45
C PRO A 38 -2.49 -9.02 -9.87
N ASN A 39 -3.79 -8.80 -9.99
CA ASN A 39 -4.50 -8.75 -11.27
C ASN A 39 -4.50 -7.36 -11.91
N GLU A 40 -3.86 -6.36 -11.29
CA GLU A 40 -3.75 -4.98 -11.76
C GLU A 40 -5.12 -4.27 -11.93
N ILE A 41 -6.17 -4.75 -11.25
CA ILE A 41 -7.52 -4.18 -11.30
C ILE A 41 -7.73 -3.12 -10.21
N TYR A 42 -7.12 -3.29 -9.05
CA TYR A 42 -7.32 -2.42 -7.90
C TYR A 42 -6.02 -1.75 -7.46
N GLU A 43 -6.16 -0.56 -6.90
CA GLU A 43 -5.08 0.18 -6.25
C GLU A 43 -5.54 0.68 -4.89
N LEU A 44 -4.62 0.61 -3.93
CA LEU A 44 -4.75 1.21 -2.60
C LEU A 44 -3.73 2.34 -2.44
N GLY A 45 -4.14 3.42 -1.80
CA GLY A 45 -3.23 4.50 -1.43
C GLY A 45 -3.94 5.76 -0.96
N PHE A 46 -3.20 6.87 -0.95
CA PHE A 46 -3.72 8.17 -0.56
C PHE A 46 -4.44 8.86 -1.72
N PHE A 47 -5.53 9.57 -1.41
CA PHE A 47 -6.23 10.42 -2.37
C PHE A 47 -6.86 11.64 -1.68
N SER A 48 -7.05 12.71 -2.45
CA SER A 48 -7.80 13.89 -2.03
C SER A 48 -9.02 14.10 -2.93
N PRO A 49 -10.25 14.11 -2.39
CA PRO A 49 -11.43 14.48 -3.15
C PRO A 49 -11.45 15.99 -3.43
N ASN A 50 -11.87 16.36 -4.65
CA ASN A 50 -12.10 17.73 -5.08
C ASN A 50 -10.92 18.70 -4.85
N ASN A 51 -9.68 18.21 -4.91
CA ASN A 51 -8.45 18.99 -4.63
C ASN A 51 -8.48 19.68 -3.26
N SER A 52 -9.16 19.08 -2.28
CA SER A 52 -9.11 19.56 -0.88
C SER A 52 -7.78 19.23 -0.22
N GLN A 53 -7.53 19.78 0.98
CA GLN A 53 -6.38 19.40 1.79
C GLN A 53 -6.60 18.08 2.54
N ASN A 54 -7.81 17.51 2.47
CA ASN A 54 -8.17 16.29 3.17
C ASN A 54 -7.66 15.07 2.41
N LEU A 55 -6.81 14.30 3.05
CA LEU A 55 -6.28 13.05 2.54
C LEU A 55 -6.98 11.87 3.20
N TYR A 56 -7.31 10.91 2.35
CA TYR A 56 -7.93 9.66 2.71
C TYR A 56 -7.11 8.50 2.15
N VAL A 57 -7.09 7.39 2.89
CA VAL A 57 -6.65 6.10 2.38
C VAL A 57 -7.86 5.38 1.81
N GLY A 58 -7.75 4.91 0.57
CA GLY A 58 -8.84 4.18 -0.07
C GLY A 58 -8.37 3.15 -1.06
N ILE A 59 -9.35 2.40 -1.59
CA ILE A 59 -9.18 1.42 -2.67
C ILE A 59 -10.00 1.91 -3.87
N TRP A 60 -9.45 1.84 -5.07
CA TRP A 60 -10.11 2.25 -6.31
C TRP A 60 -9.75 1.33 -7.48
N PHE A 61 -10.47 1.47 -8.61
CA PHE A 61 -10.11 0.80 -9.86
C PHE A 61 -8.87 1.44 -10.49
N LYS A 62 -7.85 0.62 -10.77
CA LYS A 62 -6.61 1.03 -11.42
C LYS A 62 -6.88 1.55 -12.84
N GLY A 63 -6.23 2.66 -13.19
CA GLY A 63 -6.29 3.23 -14.54
C GLY A 63 -7.60 3.91 -14.94
N ILE A 64 -8.61 3.96 -14.06
CA ILE A 64 -9.89 4.62 -14.36
C ILE A 64 -9.86 6.09 -13.92
N ILE A 65 -10.23 6.99 -14.83
CA ILE A 65 -10.30 8.45 -14.61
C ILE A 65 -11.69 8.95 -15.08
N PRO A 66 -12.45 9.69 -14.24
CA PRO A 66 -12.13 10.06 -12.85
C PRO A 66 -12.10 8.83 -11.92
N ARG A 67 -11.28 8.91 -10.86
CA ARG A 67 -11.06 7.80 -9.92
C ARG A 67 -12.37 7.34 -9.27
N VAL A 68 -12.69 6.06 -9.40
CA VAL A 68 -13.86 5.43 -8.76
C VAL A 68 -13.41 4.74 -7.47
N VAL A 69 -13.72 5.35 -6.34
CA VAL A 69 -13.33 4.86 -5.00
C VAL A 69 -14.36 3.86 -4.49
N LEU A 70 -13.89 2.66 -4.14
CA LEU A 70 -14.70 1.53 -3.67
C LEU A 70 -14.77 1.47 -2.14
N TRP A 71 -13.68 1.85 -1.47
CA TRP A 71 -13.57 1.80 -0.02
C TRP A 71 -12.67 2.91 0.51
N VAL A 72 -12.92 3.36 1.74
CA VAL A 72 -12.18 4.44 2.41
C VAL A 72 -11.97 4.07 3.88
N ALA A 73 -10.71 4.08 4.34
CA ALA A 73 -10.33 3.71 5.70
C ALA A 73 -10.76 4.77 6.72
N ASN A 74 -10.25 5.99 6.56
CA ASN A 74 -10.40 7.09 7.50
C ASN A 74 -11.50 8.07 7.06
N ARG A 75 -12.67 7.53 6.69
CA ARG A 75 -13.79 8.30 6.11
C ARG A 75 -14.26 9.42 7.06
N GLU A 76 -14.25 9.15 8.36
CA GLU A 76 -14.74 10.06 9.40
C GLU A 76 -13.66 11.03 9.90
N ASN A 77 -12.38 10.72 9.68
CA ASN A 77 -11.25 11.47 10.23
C ASN A 77 -10.13 11.65 9.18
N PRO A 78 -10.26 12.62 8.26
CA PRO A 78 -9.23 12.90 7.26
C PRO A 78 -7.92 13.37 7.87
N VAL A 79 -6.81 13.10 7.20
CA VAL A 79 -5.49 13.68 7.55
C VAL A 79 -5.17 14.83 6.60
N THR A 80 -4.50 15.87 7.11
CA THR A 80 -4.08 17.03 6.29
C THR A 80 -2.56 17.14 6.19
N ASP A 81 -1.83 16.33 6.94
CA ASP A 81 -0.37 16.36 6.97
C ASP A 81 0.23 15.61 5.77
N SER A 82 1.20 16.22 5.11
CA SER A 82 1.91 15.64 3.95
C SER A 82 2.89 14.52 4.31
N THR A 83 3.10 14.26 5.60
CA THR A 83 3.98 13.21 6.12
C THR A 83 3.20 12.03 6.72
N ALA A 84 1.87 12.00 6.53
CA ALA A 84 1.06 10.86 6.93
C ALA A 84 1.45 9.58 6.18
N ASN A 85 1.38 8.44 6.86
CA ASN A 85 1.69 7.15 6.27
C ASN A 85 0.81 6.02 6.83
N LEU A 86 0.65 4.98 6.03
CA LEU A 86 -0.03 3.74 6.39
C LEU A 86 1.05 2.70 6.71
N ALA A 87 1.10 2.25 7.97
CA ALA A 87 2.21 1.47 8.51
C ALA A 87 1.71 0.25 9.30
N ILE A 88 2.60 -0.73 9.48
CA ILE A 88 2.35 -1.87 10.36
C ILE A 88 3.19 -1.73 11.62
N THR A 89 2.54 -1.78 12.78
CA THR A 89 3.22 -1.77 14.09
C THR A 89 4.04 -3.04 14.30
N SER A 90 4.95 -3.02 15.28
CA SER A 90 5.67 -4.23 15.73
C SER A 90 4.73 -5.38 16.11
N ASN A 91 3.50 -5.06 16.51
CA ASN A 91 2.48 -6.02 16.94
C ASN A 91 1.54 -6.43 15.79
N GLY A 92 1.92 -6.14 14.54
CA GLY A 92 1.19 -6.58 13.35
C GLY A 92 -0.07 -5.79 13.00
N THR A 93 -0.42 -4.76 13.77
CA THR A 93 -1.60 -3.92 13.48
C THR A 93 -1.29 -2.92 12.38
N LEU A 94 -2.14 -2.87 11.35
CA LEU A 94 -2.14 -1.83 10.31
C LEU A 94 -2.76 -0.54 10.85
N ILE A 95 -2.02 0.55 10.78
CA ILE A 95 -2.38 1.86 11.33
C ILE A 95 -2.13 2.99 10.33
N LEU A 96 -2.98 4.01 10.36
CA LEU A 96 -2.76 5.29 9.69
C LEU A 96 -2.21 6.29 10.71
N LEU A 97 -1.01 6.79 10.46
CA LEU A 97 -0.37 7.82 11.28
C LEU A 97 -0.50 9.19 10.61
N ASN A 98 -0.79 10.22 11.40
CA ASN A 98 -0.66 11.60 10.96
C ASN A 98 0.80 12.08 11.01
N GLY A 99 1.05 13.33 10.59
CA GLY A 99 2.41 13.87 10.53
C GLY A 99 3.09 14.08 11.89
N LYS A 100 2.33 13.95 12.99
CA LYS A 100 2.83 14.00 14.37
C LYS A 100 2.96 12.60 15.00
N HIS A 101 2.88 11.54 14.22
CA HIS A 101 2.86 10.14 14.67
C HIS A 101 1.67 9.78 15.58
N GLY A 102 0.58 10.54 15.52
CA GLY A 102 -0.68 10.17 16.15
C GLY A 102 -1.46 9.18 15.29
N VAL A 103 -2.02 8.14 15.92
CA VAL A 103 -2.87 7.15 15.23
C VAL A 103 -4.24 7.76 14.94
N VAL A 104 -4.60 7.82 13.66
CA VAL A 104 -5.87 8.38 13.17
C VAL A 104 -6.88 7.28 12.86
N TRP A 105 -6.38 6.14 12.40
CA TRP A 105 -7.18 4.97 12.07
C TRP A 105 -6.35 3.71 12.29
N SER A 106 -7.00 2.59 12.65
CA SER A 106 -6.34 1.29 12.81
C SER A 106 -7.32 0.17 12.48
N ILE A 107 -6.81 -0.95 12.03
CA ILE A 107 -7.57 -2.21 12.08
C ILE A 107 -7.76 -2.59 13.56
N GLY A 108 -8.96 -2.97 13.97
CA GLY A 108 -9.27 -3.31 15.38
C GLY A 108 -8.64 -4.62 15.86
N GLU A 109 -7.85 -5.28 15.02
CA GLU A 109 -7.25 -6.59 15.27
C GLU A 109 -5.73 -6.48 15.42
N THR A 110 -5.17 -7.25 16.34
CA THR A 110 -3.71 -7.36 16.55
C THR A 110 -3.25 -8.75 16.10
N PHE A 111 -2.33 -8.80 15.14
CA PHE A 111 -1.72 -10.04 14.69
C PHE A 111 -0.37 -10.24 15.40
N ALA A 112 -0.32 -11.12 16.39
CA ALA A 112 0.92 -11.43 17.10
C ALA A 112 1.89 -12.19 16.17
N SER A 113 2.58 -11.47 15.29
CA SER A 113 3.53 -12.04 14.33
C SER A 113 4.64 -11.05 13.97
N ASN A 114 5.88 -11.47 14.27
CA ASN A 114 7.10 -10.87 13.74
C ASN A 114 7.19 -11.20 12.23
N GLY A 115 6.66 -10.32 11.39
CA GLY A 115 6.62 -10.53 9.94
C GLY A 115 5.27 -10.22 9.28
N SER A 116 4.38 -9.54 9.99
CA SER A 116 3.10 -9.09 9.43
C SER A 116 3.31 -8.20 8.21
N ARG A 117 2.52 -8.42 7.16
CA ARG A 117 2.50 -7.61 5.93
C ARG A 117 1.06 -7.43 5.46
N ALA A 118 0.79 -6.31 4.81
CA ALA A 118 -0.50 -6.06 4.17
C ALA A 118 -0.32 -6.03 2.65
N GLU A 119 -1.17 -6.78 1.97
CA GLU A 119 -1.19 -6.94 0.52
C GLU A 119 -2.60 -6.64 0.02
N LEU A 120 -2.70 -6.12 -1.21
CA LEU A 120 -3.98 -5.96 -1.89
C LEU A 120 -4.14 -7.19 -2.80
N SER A 121 -5.20 -7.98 -2.63
CA SER A 121 -5.44 -9.20 -3.43
C SER A 121 -6.47 -8.97 -4.54
#